data_AF-A0A930BE32-F1
#
_entry.id   AF-A0A930BE32-F1
#
_cell.length_a   1.000
_cell.length_b   1.000
_cell.length_c   1.000
_cell.angle_alpha   90.00
_cell.angle_beta   90.00
_cell.angle_gamma   90.00
#
_symmetry.space_group_name_H-M   'P 1'
#
loop_
_entity.id
_entity.type
_entity.pdbx_description
1 polymer ?
#
loop_
_entity_poly.entity_id
_entity_poly.type
_entity_poly.pdbx_seq_one_letter_code
_entity_poly.pdbx_strand_id
1 'polypeptide(L)'
;MITDERKQILEDLVFKASVAGNDDCLDMSEEEFAEEIEQDEEWIVYKEFSKQRKIGFDNYASEIMAEIQKISSSEELHFMAENHNYDDGTFLLEHIINNPNCAIETAQMIYWLSAPDYYYDEFGGPEYCDDGCNEAFADLLVKMNDRANGKGFVSDSGVKLSEEMDAYIKQAQLDYSKEVYSKIPECFRK
;
A
#
# COMPACT_ATOMS: atom_id res chain seq x y z
N MET A 1 21.39 1.09 1.83
CA MET A 1 21.47 -0.08 0.93
C MET A 1 21.08 -1.30 1.73
N ILE A 2 19.91 -1.84 1.41
CA ILE A 2 19.34 -3.04 2.02
C ILE A 2 20.12 -4.28 1.55
N THR A 3 20.48 -5.18 2.46
CA THR A 3 21.15 -6.45 2.13
C THR A 3 20.18 -7.42 1.46
N ASP A 4 20.68 -8.39 0.69
CA ASP A 4 19.83 -9.36 -0.01
C ASP A 4 19.00 -10.22 0.95
N GLU A 5 19.59 -10.64 2.08
CA GLU A 5 18.87 -11.35 3.15
C GLU A 5 17.72 -10.49 3.70
N ARG A 6 17.94 -9.18 3.87
CA ARG A 6 16.90 -8.28 4.37
C ARG A 6 15.82 -8.03 3.32
N LYS A 7 16.17 -7.95 2.03
CA LYS A 7 15.19 -7.84 0.94
C LYS A 7 14.25 -9.04 0.92
N GLN A 8 14.77 -10.26 1.02
CA GLN A 8 13.93 -11.47 1.08
C GLN A 8 12.94 -11.41 2.26
N ILE A 9 13.38 -10.97 3.44
CA ILE A 9 12.50 -10.81 4.61
C ILE A 9 11.39 -9.77 4.34
N LEU A 10 11.72 -8.68 3.65
CA LEU A 10 10.76 -7.64 3.31
C LEU A 10 9.78 -8.11 2.22
N GLU A 11 10.24 -8.84 1.21
CA GLU A 11 9.41 -9.47 0.17
C GLU A 11 8.42 -10.47 0.78
N ASP A 12 8.90 -11.33 1.69
CA ASP A 12 8.03 -12.24 2.44
C ASP A 12 6.99 -11.46 3.27
N LEU A 13 7.36 -10.30 3.83
CA LEU A 13 6.44 -9.45 4.59
C LEU A 13 5.42 -8.74 3.70
N VAL A 14 5.81 -8.34 2.48
CA VAL A 14 4.89 -7.81 1.45
C VAL A 14 3.85 -8.87 1.10
N PHE A 15 4.28 -10.10 0.84
CA PHE A 15 3.36 -11.21 0.58
C PHE A 15 2.44 -11.50 1.77
N LYS A 16 2.96 -11.52 3.00
CA LYS A 16 2.12 -11.68 4.20
C LYS A 16 1.11 -10.54 4.35
N ALA A 17 1.47 -9.33 3.93
CA ALA A 17 0.56 -8.19 3.95
C ALA A 17 -0.55 -8.32 2.90
N SER A 18 -0.30 -8.94 1.75
CA SER A 18 -1.38 -9.26 0.79
C SER A 18 -2.34 -10.30 1.36
N VAL A 19 -1.83 -11.35 2.01
CA VAL A 19 -2.67 -12.30 2.75
C VAL A 19 -3.45 -11.58 3.86
N ALA A 20 -2.84 -10.66 4.61
CA ALA A 20 -3.52 -9.92 5.67
C ALA A 20 -4.66 -9.01 5.19
N GLY A 21 -4.62 -8.58 3.93
CA GLY A 21 -5.67 -7.79 3.29
C GLY A 21 -6.70 -8.61 2.50
N ASN A 22 -6.54 -9.94 2.41
CA ASN A 22 -7.35 -10.81 1.56
C ASN A 22 -8.10 -11.86 2.40
N ASP A 23 -9.42 -11.87 2.35
CA ASP A 23 -10.29 -12.81 3.04
C ASP A 23 -10.88 -13.89 2.13
N ASP A 24 -10.48 -13.96 0.85
CA ASP A 24 -11.06 -14.87 -0.14
C ASP A 24 -11.00 -16.34 0.31
N CYS A 25 -9.89 -16.73 0.94
CA CYS A 25 -9.70 -18.09 1.42
C CYS A 25 -10.27 -18.34 2.84
N LEU A 26 -10.76 -17.32 3.54
CA LEU A 26 -11.09 -17.41 4.96
C LEU A 26 -12.20 -18.43 5.22
N ASP A 27 -13.30 -18.30 4.47
CA ASP A 27 -14.54 -19.08 4.66
C ASP A 27 -14.66 -20.28 3.72
N MET A 28 -13.64 -20.54 2.89
CA MET A 28 -13.59 -21.73 2.04
C MET A 28 -13.64 -23.00 2.90
N SER A 29 -14.32 -24.03 2.40
CA SER A 29 -14.20 -25.39 2.93
C SER A 29 -12.79 -25.94 2.73
N GLU A 30 -12.43 -27.00 3.45
CA GLU A 30 -11.13 -27.65 3.26
C GLU A 30 -10.94 -28.23 1.85
N GLU A 31 -12.04 -28.63 1.19
CA GLU A 31 -11.99 -29.15 -0.18
C GLU A 31 -11.73 -28.02 -1.18
N GLU A 32 -12.49 -26.91 -1.10
CA GLU A 32 -12.29 -25.72 -1.95
C GLU A 32 -10.88 -25.15 -1.78
N PHE A 33 -10.41 -25.03 -0.54
CA PHE A 33 -9.06 -24.54 -0.27
C PHE A 33 -7.97 -25.43 -0.89
N ALA A 34 -8.16 -26.76 -0.90
CA ALA A 34 -7.23 -27.69 -1.52
C ALA A 34 -7.22 -27.63 -3.05
N GLU A 35 -8.31 -27.18 -3.67
CA GLU A 35 -8.41 -26.96 -5.12
C GLU A 35 -7.75 -25.65 -5.55
N GLU A 36 -7.88 -24.60 -4.74
CA GLU A 36 -7.31 -23.27 -5.01
C GLU A 36 -5.82 -23.17 -4.67
N ILE A 37 -5.38 -23.79 -3.57
CA ILE A 37 -4.02 -23.68 -3.06
C ILE A 37 -3.40 -25.06 -2.87
N GLU A 38 -2.30 -25.30 -3.59
CA GLU A 38 -1.48 -26.50 -3.42
C GLU A 38 -1.04 -26.67 -1.96
N GLN A 39 -1.31 -27.84 -1.39
CA GLN A 39 -1.06 -28.14 0.02
C GLN A 39 0.41 -28.50 0.30
N ASP A 40 1.31 -27.58 -0.03
CA ASP A 40 2.74 -27.69 0.24
C ASP A 40 3.11 -26.91 1.50
N GLU A 41 3.44 -27.65 2.57
CA GLU A 41 3.91 -27.08 3.84
C GLU A 41 5.26 -26.34 3.74
N GLU A 42 5.95 -26.36 2.61
CA GLU A 42 7.13 -25.54 2.35
C GLU A 42 6.80 -24.24 1.61
N TRP A 43 5.70 -24.21 0.84
CA TRP A 43 5.27 -23.07 0.05
C TRP A 43 4.66 -21.96 0.92
N ILE A 44 5.16 -20.73 0.77
CA ILE A 44 4.75 -19.59 1.60
C ILE A 44 3.26 -19.28 1.46
N VAL A 45 2.68 -19.46 0.27
CA VAL A 45 1.27 -19.19 0.01
C VAL A 45 0.39 -20.08 0.89
N TYR A 46 0.60 -21.39 0.82
CA TYR A 46 -0.14 -22.34 1.65
C TYR A 46 0.04 -22.08 3.14
N LYS A 47 1.27 -21.83 3.60
CA LYS A 47 1.57 -21.55 5.02
C LYS A 47 0.78 -20.36 5.56
N GLU A 48 0.82 -19.24 4.85
CA GLU A 48 0.27 -17.99 5.34
C GLU A 48 -1.27 -17.99 5.29
N PHE A 49 -1.87 -18.46 4.20
CA PHE A 49 -3.33 -18.64 4.14
C PHE A 49 -3.84 -19.67 5.16
N SER A 50 -3.14 -20.80 5.33
CA SER A 50 -3.50 -21.79 6.36
C SER A 50 -3.41 -21.20 7.77
N LYS A 51 -2.39 -20.38 8.04
CA LYS A 51 -2.24 -19.68 9.32
C LYS A 51 -3.38 -18.69 9.53
N GLN A 52 -3.70 -17.87 8.53
CA GLN A 52 -4.80 -16.91 8.59
C GLN A 52 -6.13 -17.59 8.90
N ARG A 53 -6.50 -18.64 8.15
CA ARG A 53 -7.73 -19.43 8.40
C ARG A 53 -7.78 -20.00 9.81
N LYS A 54 -6.64 -20.45 10.34
CA LYS A 54 -6.52 -21.03 11.68
C LYS A 54 -6.69 -20.02 12.82
N ILE A 55 -6.11 -18.83 12.69
CA ILE A 55 -6.13 -17.82 13.77
C ILE A 55 -7.22 -16.75 13.58
N GLY A 56 -7.83 -16.70 12.41
CA GLY A 56 -8.82 -15.70 12.00
C GLY A 56 -8.17 -14.47 11.35
N PHE A 57 -8.93 -13.85 10.44
CA PHE A 57 -8.51 -12.69 9.63
C PHE A 57 -7.95 -11.54 10.48
N ASP A 58 -8.73 -11.04 11.45
CA ASP A 58 -8.34 -9.89 12.29
C ASP A 58 -7.06 -10.16 13.10
N ASN A 59 -6.89 -11.37 13.62
CA ASN A 59 -5.72 -11.74 14.40
C ASN A 59 -4.48 -11.82 13.50
N TYR A 60 -4.61 -12.39 12.30
CA TYR A 60 -3.52 -12.44 11.33
C TYR A 60 -3.14 -11.03 10.87
N ALA A 61 -4.11 -10.20 10.49
CA ALA A 61 -3.88 -8.81 10.12
C ALA A 61 -3.17 -8.03 11.24
N SER A 62 -3.57 -8.24 12.50
CA SER A 62 -2.93 -7.62 13.67
C SER A 62 -1.47 -8.07 13.85
N GLU A 63 -1.15 -9.35 13.62
CA GLU A 63 0.22 -9.86 13.66
C GLU A 63 1.08 -9.21 12.57
N ILE A 64 0.59 -9.13 11.33
CA ILE A 64 1.34 -8.55 10.21
C ILE A 64 1.52 -7.04 10.37
N MET A 65 0.48 -6.33 10.82
CA MET A 65 0.59 -4.91 11.19
C MET A 65 1.71 -4.69 12.22
N ALA A 66 1.80 -5.53 13.25
CA ALA A 66 2.83 -5.40 14.27
C ALA A 66 4.25 -5.61 13.73
N GLU A 67 4.44 -6.46 12.71
CA GLU A 67 5.72 -6.60 12.03
C GLU A 67 6.05 -5.38 11.15
N ILE A 68 5.09 -4.85 10.39
CA ILE A 68 5.27 -3.64 9.56
C ILE A 68 5.63 -2.44 10.45
N GLN A 69 5.02 -2.30 11.62
CA GLN A 69 5.30 -1.21 12.56
C GLN A 69 6.71 -1.23 13.15
N LYS A 70 7.42 -2.37 13.11
CA LYS A 70 8.83 -2.47 13.55
C LYS A 70 9.79 -1.89 12.52
N ILE A 71 9.35 -1.69 11.28
CA ILE A 71 10.16 -1.10 10.22
C ILE A 71 10.40 0.38 10.53
N SER A 72 11.67 0.71 10.73
CA SER A 72 12.12 2.06 11.10
C SER A 72 12.92 2.77 10.00
N SER A 73 13.21 2.07 8.91
CA SER A 73 13.96 2.61 7.78
C SER A 73 13.01 3.10 6.68
N SER A 74 13.17 4.36 6.27
CA SER A 74 12.47 4.90 5.09
C SER A 74 12.81 4.13 3.81
N GLU A 75 14.05 3.66 3.67
CA GLU A 75 14.50 2.85 2.51
C GLU A 75 13.76 1.50 2.47
N GLU A 76 13.58 0.85 3.63
CA GLU A 76 12.85 -0.42 3.71
C GLU A 76 11.36 -0.23 3.42
N LEU A 77 10.74 0.82 3.94
CA LEU A 77 9.35 1.17 3.63
C LEU A 77 9.15 1.48 2.14
N HIS A 78 10.11 2.18 1.52
CA HIS A 78 10.09 2.43 0.09
C HIS A 78 10.15 1.12 -0.71
N PHE A 79 11.12 0.26 -0.38
CA PHE A 79 11.27 -1.04 -1.02
C PHE A 79 10.01 -1.90 -0.91
N MET A 80 9.36 -1.94 0.26
CA MET A 80 8.11 -2.67 0.42
C MET A 80 6.99 -2.11 -0.45
N ALA A 81 6.87 -0.78 -0.56
CA ALA A 81 5.88 -0.14 -1.42
C ALA A 81 6.15 -0.37 -2.92
N GLU A 82 7.42 -0.43 -3.34
CA GLU A 82 7.81 -0.74 -4.73
C GLU A 82 7.48 -2.19 -5.12
N ASN A 83 7.52 -3.12 -4.17
CA ASN A 83 7.25 -4.54 -4.41
C ASN A 83 5.77 -4.92 -4.14
N HIS A 84 4.94 -3.96 -3.74
CA HIS A 84 3.52 -4.18 -3.53
C HIS A 84 2.79 -4.35 -4.86
N ASN A 85 2.02 -5.42 -5.00
CA ASN A 85 1.09 -5.56 -6.11
C ASN A 85 -0.19 -4.78 -5.80
N TYR A 86 -0.52 -3.76 -6.59
CA TYR A 86 -1.67 -2.89 -6.30
C TYR A 86 -3.02 -3.59 -6.47
N ASP A 87 -3.07 -4.75 -7.14
CA ASP A 87 -4.27 -5.61 -7.16
C ASP A 87 -4.52 -6.30 -5.80
N ASP A 88 -3.53 -6.34 -4.90
CA ASP A 88 -3.64 -6.95 -3.56
C ASP A 88 -4.31 -6.00 -2.54
N GLY A 89 -4.84 -4.86 -3.00
CA GLY A 89 -5.54 -3.88 -2.17
C GLY A 89 -4.60 -2.95 -1.38
N THR A 90 -5.13 -2.29 -0.35
CA THR A 90 -4.48 -1.16 0.32
C THR A 90 -3.87 -1.46 1.68
N PHE A 91 -4.04 -2.67 2.23
CA PHE A 91 -3.63 -3.02 3.60
C PHE A 91 -2.18 -2.62 3.92
N LEU A 92 -1.22 -3.05 3.08
CA LEU A 92 0.18 -2.70 3.25
C LEU A 92 0.41 -1.18 3.12
N LEU A 93 -0.16 -0.59 2.08
CA LEU A 93 0.01 0.83 1.73
C LEU A 93 -0.47 1.73 2.86
N GLU A 94 -1.61 1.41 3.47
CA GLU A 94 -2.15 2.14 4.63
C GLU A 94 -1.20 2.12 5.83
N HIS A 95 -0.54 0.99 6.09
CA HIS A 95 0.43 0.90 7.17
C HIS A 95 1.74 1.62 6.85
N ILE A 96 2.18 1.59 5.59
CA ILE A 96 3.35 2.35 5.14
C ILE A 96 3.07 3.86 5.28
N ILE A 97 1.97 4.37 4.73
CA ILE A 97 1.64 5.80 4.78
C ILE A 97 1.28 6.29 6.17
N ASN A 98 1.07 5.42 7.16
CA ASN A 98 0.90 5.77 8.57
C ASN A 98 2.17 5.61 9.41
N ASN A 99 3.21 4.97 8.88
CA ASN A 99 4.49 4.84 9.58
C ASN A 99 5.17 6.20 9.75
N PRO A 100 5.70 6.56 10.94
CA PRO A 100 6.37 7.84 11.16
C PRO A 100 7.62 8.06 10.28
N ASN A 101 8.24 6.98 9.78
CA ASN A 101 9.42 7.03 8.92
C ASN A 101 9.07 7.01 7.42
N CYS A 102 7.79 7.11 7.06
CA CYS A 102 7.38 7.18 5.66
C CYS A 102 7.95 8.46 5.00
N ALA A 103 8.81 8.24 4.01
CA ALA A 103 9.40 9.30 3.20
C ALA A 103 8.37 9.94 2.28
N ILE A 104 8.56 11.23 1.96
CA ILE A 104 7.70 11.91 1.01
C ILE A 104 7.78 11.25 -0.37
N GLU A 105 8.94 10.76 -0.79
CA GLU A 105 9.11 10.05 -2.06
C GLU A 105 8.28 8.77 -2.10
N THR A 106 8.30 7.97 -1.03
CA THR A 106 7.45 6.78 -0.91
C THR A 106 5.97 7.14 -0.96
N ALA A 107 5.56 8.18 -0.23
CA ALA A 107 4.17 8.64 -0.25
C ALA A 107 3.76 9.16 -1.63
N GLN A 108 4.63 9.86 -2.36
CA GLN A 108 4.35 10.33 -3.71
C GLN A 108 4.16 9.17 -4.69
N MET A 109 5.02 8.15 -4.61
CA MET A 109 4.88 6.95 -5.42
C MET A 109 3.53 6.27 -5.17
N ILE A 110 3.18 6.03 -3.90
CA ILE A 110 1.89 5.41 -3.54
C ILE A 110 0.73 6.27 -4.03
N TYR A 111 0.80 7.59 -3.80
CA TYR A 111 -0.28 8.51 -4.15
C TYR A 111 -0.64 8.44 -5.62
N TRP A 112 0.37 8.50 -6.49
CA TRP A 112 0.17 8.53 -7.93
C TRP A 112 -0.15 7.16 -8.53
N LEU A 113 0.41 6.07 -7.97
CA LEU A 113 0.02 4.71 -8.38
C LEU A 113 -1.41 4.35 -7.93
N SER A 114 -1.96 5.04 -6.92
CA SER A 114 -3.37 4.96 -6.54
C SER A 114 -4.31 5.79 -7.43
N ALA A 115 -3.85 6.31 -8.58
CA ALA A 115 -4.65 7.00 -9.59
C ALA A 115 -5.57 8.12 -9.04
N PRO A 116 -5.00 9.15 -8.39
CA PRO A 116 -5.78 10.19 -7.74
C PRO A 116 -6.58 11.02 -8.74
N ASP A 117 -6.05 11.17 -9.96
CA ASP A 117 -6.67 11.84 -11.10
C ASP A 117 -8.06 11.28 -11.41
N TYR A 118 -8.21 9.94 -11.42
CA TYR A 118 -9.50 9.28 -11.59
C TYR A 118 -10.54 9.80 -10.59
N TYR A 119 -10.18 9.87 -9.30
CA TYR A 119 -11.14 10.28 -8.27
C TYR A 119 -11.49 11.76 -8.33
N TYR A 120 -10.51 12.60 -8.66
CA TYR A 120 -10.75 14.02 -8.86
C TYR A 120 -11.59 14.29 -10.10
N ASP A 121 -11.40 13.54 -11.19
CA ASP A 121 -12.14 13.71 -12.44
C ASP A 121 -13.57 13.20 -12.34
N GLU A 122 -13.78 12.00 -11.79
CA GLU A 122 -15.08 11.35 -11.76
C GLU A 122 -15.96 11.83 -10.60
N PHE A 123 -15.37 12.08 -9.42
CA PHE A 123 -16.13 12.39 -8.19
C PHE A 123 -15.87 13.80 -7.64
N GLY A 124 -14.90 14.55 -8.19
CA GLY A 124 -14.50 15.86 -7.67
C GLY A 124 -13.62 15.79 -6.41
N GLY A 125 -13.16 14.59 -6.06
CA GLY A 125 -12.27 14.28 -4.93
C GLY A 125 -12.50 12.87 -4.41
N PRO A 126 -11.47 12.21 -3.84
CA PRO A 126 -11.58 10.86 -3.28
C PRO A 126 -12.58 10.78 -2.12
N GLU A 127 -12.81 11.88 -1.38
CA GLU A 127 -13.80 11.94 -0.29
C GLU A 127 -15.27 11.82 -0.75
N TYR A 128 -15.51 11.87 -2.06
CA TYR A 128 -16.83 11.76 -2.67
C TYR A 128 -17.01 10.49 -3.50
N CYS A 129 -16.04 9.57 -3.47
CA CYS A 129 -16.14 8.29 -4.15
C CYS A 129 -17.35 7.51 -3.62
N ASP A 130 -18.25 7.09 -4.52
CA ASP A 130 -19.37 6.20 -4.23
C ASP A 130 -19.27 4.86 -4.98
N ASP A 131 -18.09 4.55 -5.52
CA ASP A 131 -17.76 3.30 -6.19
C ASP A 131 -17.16 2.30 -5.19
N GLY A 132 -17.98 1.32 -4.79
CA GLY A 132 -17.58 0.28 -3.83
C GLY A 132 -16.37 -0.56 -4.27
N CYS A 133 -16.05 -0.64 -5.57
CA CYS A 133 -14.85 -1.36 -6.01
C CYS A 133 -13.57 -0.56 -5.77
N ASN A 134 -13.66 0.76 -5.69
CA ASN A 134 -12.53 1.68 -5.57
C ASN A 134 -12.50 2.42 -4.22
N GLU A 135 -13.44 2.13 -3.33
CA GLU A 135 -13.59 2.78 -2.02
C GLU A 135 -12.32 2.68 -1.17
N ALA A 136 -11.66 1.52 -1.15
CA ALA A 136 -10.43 1.33 -0.37
C ALA A 136 -9.26 2.23 -0.82
N PHE A 137 -9.10 2.44 -2.13
CA PHE A 137 -8.09 3.34 -2.67
C PHE A 137 -8.49 4.82 -2.50
N ALA A 138 -9.77 5.15 -2.61
CA ALA A 138 -10.27 6.47 -2.27
C ALA A 138 -9.97 6.82 -0.80
N ASP A 139 -10.25 5.91 0.13
CA ASP A 139 -9.96 6.06 1.56
C ASP A 139 -8.46 6.22 1.83
N LEU A 140 -7.62 5.45 1.15
CA LEU A 140 -6.16 5.61 1.20
C LEU A 140 -5.75 7.03 0.78
N LEU A 141 -6.28 7.54 -0.34
CA LEU A 141 -5.98 8.88 -0.82
C LEU A 141 -6.45 9.98 0.15
N VAL A 142 -7.64 9.82 0.77
CA VAL A 142 -8.12 10.73 1.82
C VAL A 142 -7.15 10.74 3.01
N LYS A 143 -6.75 9.57 3.52
CA LYS A 143 -5.77 9.45 4.62
C LYS A 143 -4.44 10.12 4.28
N MET A 144 -3.98 9.95 3.04
CA MET A 144 -2.74 10.59 2.56
C MET A 144 -2.88 12.11 2.45
N ASN A 145 -4.01 12.61 1.95
CA ASN A 145 -4.31 14.04 1.88
C ASN A 145 -4.32 14.67 3.28
N ASP A 146 -4.98 14.02 4.25
CA ASP A 146 -5.03 14.46 5.64
C ASP A 146 -3.64 14.46 6.28
N ARG A 147 -2.86 13.40 6.06
CA ARG A 147 -1.48 13.34 6.59
C ARG A 147 -0.61 14.43 5.98
N ALA A 148 -0.68 14.66 4.67
CA ALA A 148 0.07 15.69 3.98
C ALA A 148 -0.22 17.10 4.52
N ASN A 149 -1.49 17.41 4.75
CA ASN A 149 -1.93 18.70 5.28
C ASN A 149 -1.69 18.85 6.80
N GLY A 150 -1.53 17.73 7.51
CA GLY A 150 -1.29 17.68 8.95
C GLY A 150 0.18 17.50 9.30
N LYS A 151 0.55 16.26 9.66
CA LYS A 151 1.88 15.91 10.19
C LYS A 151 2.97 15.87 9.12
N GLY A 152 2.60 15.74 7.85
CA GLY A 152 3.51 15.56 6.73
C GLY A 152 4.21 14.20 6.70
N PHE A 153 5.21 14.13 5.82
CA PHE A 153 6.08 12.97 5.58
C PHE A 153 7.54 13.38 5.77
N VAL A 154 8.44 12.40 5.90
CA VAL A 154 9.88 12.67 6.09
C VAL A 154 10.48 13.20 4.79
N SER A 155 11.01 14.42 4.79
CA SER A 155 11.58 15.08 3.58
C SER A 155 13.06 14.80 3.34
N ASP A 156 13.84 14.49 4.39
CA ASP A 156 15.29 14.28 4.31
C ASP A 156 15.66 12.80 4.53
N SER A 157 14.83 11.90 3.98
CA SER A 157 14.93 10.45 4.19
C SER A 157 16.12 9.80 3.46
N GLY A 158 16.61 10.46 2.40
CA GLY A 158 17.59 9.89 1.46
C GLY A 158 16.99 8.90 0.46
N VAL A 159 15.69 8.61 0.53
CA VAL A 159 14.95 7.84 -0.47
C VAL A 159 14.95 8.61 -1.79
N LYS A 160 15.03 7.86 -2.89
CA LYS A 160 14.95 8.41 -4.24
C LYS A 160 14.02 7.54 -5.06
N LEU A 161 13.10 8.18 -5.78
CA LEU A 161 12.32 7.52 -6.81
C LEU A 161 13.24 7.00 -7.92
N SER A 162 12.85 5.89 -8.53
CA SER A 162 13.44 5.47 -9.80
C SER A 162 13.19 6.53 -10.88
N GLU A 163 14.04 6.57 -11.91
CA GLU A 163 13.87 7.51 -13.03
C GLU A 163 12.53 7.31 -13.74
N GLU A 164 12.07 6.06 -13.82
CA GLU A 164 10.77 5.70 -14.41
C GLU A 164 9.61 6.23 -13.57
N MET A 165 9.67 6.07 -12.25
CA MET A 165 8.63 6.55 -11.34
C MET A 165 8.57 8.08 -11.30
N ASP A 166 9.73 8.75 -11.26
CA ASP A 166 9.82 10.20 -11.36
C ASP A 166 9.26 10.72 -12.70
N ALA A 167 9.56 10.04 -13.80
CA ALA A 167 8.99 10.38 -15.11
C ALA A 167 7.47 10.16 -15.18
N TYR A 168 6.96 9.07 -14.59
CA TYR A 168 5.53 8.80 -14.51
C TYR A 168 4.79 9.90 -13.74
N ILE A 169 5.27 10.27 -12.54
CA ILE A 169 4.65 11.32 -11.72
C ILE A 169 4.60 12.65 -12.48
N LYS A 170 5.69 13.00 -13.16
CA LYS A 170 5.75 14.22 -14.00
C LYS A 170 4.76 14.19 -15.15
N GLN A 171 4.50 13.03 -15.74
CA GLN A 171 3.50 12.88 -16.80
C GLN A 171 2.07 12.95 -16.27
N ALA A 172 1.85 12.46 -15.05
CA ALA A 172 0.56 12.49 -14.37
C ALA A 172 0.18 13.90 -13.85
N GLN A 173 1.06 14.90 -13.99
CA GLN A 173 0.80 16.26 -13.51
C GLN A 173 -0.48 16.85 -14.11
N LEU A 174 -1.33 17.30 -13.19
CA LEU A 174 -2.63 17.85 -13.50
C LEU A 174 -2.57 19.38 -13.60
N ASP A 175 -3.55 19.99 -14.26
CA ASP A 175 -3.67 21.44 -14.32
C ASP A 175 -4.17 21.99 -12.98
N TYR A 176 -3.25 22.19 -12.03
CA TYR A 176 -3.58 22.66 -10.67
C TYR A 176 -4.20 24.07 -10.60
N SER A 177 -4.35 24.76 -11.74
CA SER A 177 -5.16 25.99 -11.80
C SER A 177 -6.66 25.69 -11.78
N LYS A 178 -7.08 24.47 -12.13
CA LYS A 178 -8.46 23.99 -11.98
C LYS A 178 -8.78 23.77 -10.51
N GLU A 179 -9.95 24.25 -10.09
CA GLU A 179 -10.42 24.16 -8.71
C GLU A 179 -10.39 22.73 -8.16
N VAL A 180 -10.76 21.75 -8.98
CA VAL A 180 -10.80 20.34 -8.58
C VAL A 180 -9.43 19.79 -8.14
N TYR A 181 -8.36 20.07 -8.90
CA TYR A 181 -7.01 19.61 -8.57
C TYR A 181 -6.29 20.51 -7.57
N SER A 182 -6.79 21.73 -7.34
CA SER A 182 -6.24 22.63 -6.31
C SER A 182 -6.37 22.05 -4.89
N LYS A 183 -7.20 21.01 -4.72
CA LYS A 183 -7.38 20.27 -3.47
C LYS A 183 -6.26 19.24 -3.19
N ILE A 184 -5.51 18.81 -4.21
CA ILE A 184 -4.38 17.88 -4.04
C ILE A 184 -3.31 18.56 -3.18
N PRO A 185 -2.76 17.96 -2.11
CA PRO A 185 -1.70 18.58 -1.31
C PRO A 185 -0.46 18.96 -2.12
N GLU A 186 0.17 20.10 -1.82
CA GLU A 186 1.33 20.60 -2.58
C GLU A 186 2.49 19.61 -2.68
N CYS A 187 2.72 18.81 -1.62
CA CYS A 187 3.80 17.83 -1.62
C CYS A 187 3.60 16.69 -2.63
N PHE A 188 2.39 16.49 -3.15
CA PHE A 188 2.10 15.51 -4.20
C PHE A 188 2.07 16.11 -5.61
N ARG A 189 2.10 17.44 -5.77
CA ARG A 189 2.04 18.14 -7.07
C ARG A 189 3.37 18.23 -7.83
N LYS A 190 4.38 17.46 -7.44
CA LYS A 190 5.77 17.65 -7.91
C LYS A 190 6.05 17.08 -9.29
#